data_AF-A0A2P7EFV2-F1
#
_entry.id   AF-A0A2P7EFV2-F1
#
_cell.length_a   1.000
_cell.length_b   1.000
_cell.length_c   1.000
_cell.angle_alpha   90.00
_cell.angle_beta   90.00
_cell.angle_gamma   90.00
#
_symmetry.space_group_name_H-M   'P 1'
#
loop_
_entity.id
_entity.type
_entity.pdbx_description
1 polymer ?
#
loop_
_entity_poly.entity_id
_entity_poly.type
_entity_poly.pdbx_seq_one_letter_code
_entity_poly.pdbx_strand_id
1 'polypeptide(L)' 'MKRKRHNPEQIIRKLRTAEQLLNQGQAVADVCRALEVSAPTYY' A
#
# COMPACT_ATOMS: atom_id res chain seq x y z
N MET A 1 8.34 -5.79 17.94
CA MET A 1 7.69 -4.66 17.25
C MET A 1 6.20 -4.65 17.58
N LYS A 2 5.65 -3.51 18.03
CA LYS A 2 4.19 -3.38 18.22
C LYS A 2 3.54 -3.54 16.84
N ARG A 3 2.75 -4.60 16.65
CA ARG A 3 2.06 -4.90 15.38
C ARG A 3 1.04 -3.77 15.13
N LYS A 4 1.32 -2.84 14.21
CA LYS A 4 0.34 -1.84 13.78
C LYS A 4 -0.78 -2.60 13.07
N ARG A 5 -1.97 -2.67 13.69
CA ARG A 5 -3.17 -3.21 13.05
C ARG A 5 -3.80 -2.10 12.24
N HIS A 6 -3.98 -2.31 10.95
CA HIS A 6 -4.81 -1.45 10.12
C HIS A 6 -6.26 -1.87 10.27
N ASN A 7 -7.17 -0.90 10.35
CA ASN A 7 -8.59 -1.19 10.23
C ASN A 7 -8.95 -1.45 8.74
N PRO A 8 -10.10 -2.08 8.45
CA PRO A 8 -10.49 -2.38 7.07
C PRO A 8 -10.55 -1.13 6.18
N GLU A 9 -11.02 0.00 6.70
CA GLU A 9 -11.11 1.26 5.95
C GLU A 9 -9.73 1.80 5.53
N GLN A 10 -8.74 1.71 6.41
CA GLN A 10 -7.35 2.08 6.11
C GLN A 10 -6.77 1.19 5.02
N ILE A 11 -7.08 -0.11 5.05
CA ILE A 11 -6.64 -1.06 4.01
C ILE A 11 -7.27 -0.69 2.67
N ILE A 12 -8.58 -0.45 2.62
CA ILE A 12 -9.30 -0.07 1.40
C ILE A 12 -8.73 1.23 0.81
N ARG A 13 -8.47 2.24 1.65
CA ARG A 13 -7.84 3.50 1.19
C ARG A 13 -6.45 3.25 0.60
N LYS A 14 -5.61 2.47 1.28
CA LYS A 14 -4.26 2.14 0.78
C LYS A 14 -4.32 1.40 -0.56
N LEU A 15 -5.22 0.43 -0.72
CA LEU A 15 -5.38 -0.31 -1.97
C LEU A 15 -5.83 0.59 -3.13
N ARG A 16 -6.80 1.48 -2.91
CA ARG A 16 -7.22 2.46 -3.94
C ARG A 16 -6.10 3.41 -4.34
N THR A 17 -5.33 3.89 -3.37
CA THR A 17 -4.15 4.70 -3.66
C THR A 17 -3.10 3.91 -4.44
N ALA A 18 -2.89 2.63 -4.11
CA ALA A 18 -2.00 1.75 -4.85
C ALA A 18 -2.42 1.62 -6.32
N GLU A 19 -3.71 1.32 -6.57
CA GLU A 19 -4.26 1.22 -7.93
C GLU A 19 -4.08 2.52 -8.72
N GLN A 20 -4.32 3.67 -8.09
CA GLN A 20 -4.12 4.97 -8.75
C GLN A 20 -2.66 5.19 -9.16
N LEU A 21 -1.71 4.91 -8.26
CA LEU A 21 -0.28 5.09 -8.53
C LEU A 21 0.24 4.10 -9.58
N LEU A 22 -0.23 2.85 -9.54
CA LEU A 22 0.10 1.86 -10.56
C LEU A 22 -0.46 2.24 -11.93
N ASN A 23 -1.69 2.77 -11.99
CA ASN A 23 -2.27 3.29 -13.24
C ASN A 23 -1.53 4.52 -13.78
N GLN A 24 -0.84 5.27 -12.92
CA GLN A 24 0.08 6.35 -13.33
C GLN A 24 1.43 5.82 -13.83
N GLY A 25 1.64 4.50 -13.84
CA GLY A 25 2.87 3.87 -14.31
C GLY A 25 3.97 3.77 -13.25
N GLN A 26 3.68 4.03 -11.97
CA GLN A 26 4.68 3.83 -10.90
C GLN A 26 4.99 2.35 -10.70
N ALA A 27 6.25 2.05 -10.34
CA ALA A 27 6.64 0.69 -10.00
C ALA A 27 6.08 0.30 -8.63
N VAL A 28 5.80 -1.00 -8.44
CA VAL A 28 5.27 -1.55 -7.18
C VAL A 28 6.16 -1.20 -5.97
N ALA A 29 7.49 -1.10 -6.17
CA ALA A 29 8.43 -0.70 -5.13
C ALA A 29 8.19 0.74 -4.63
N ASP A 30 7.92 1.68 -5.55
CA ASP A 30 7.63 3.07 -5.22
C ASP A 30 6.27 3.21 -4.52
N VAL A 31 5.28 2.45 -4.99
CA VAL A 31 3.94 2.37 -4.38
C VAL A 31 4.02 1.82 -2.94
N CYS A 32 4.77 0.73 -2.73
CA CYS A 32 4.99 0.17 -1.40
C CYS A 32 5.65 1.19 -0.46
N ARG A 33 6.62 1.95 -0.97
CA ARG A 33 7.31 3.01 -0.21
C ARG A 33 6.36 4.17 0.12
N ALA A 34 5.52 4.60 -0.81
CA ALA A 34 4.52 5.64 -0.60
C ALA A 34 3.44 5.25 0.44
N LEU A 35 3.07 3.97 0.48
CA LEU A 35 2.06 3.44 1.40
C LEU A 35 2.62 3.00 2.77
N GLU A 36 3.94 3.11 2.94
CA GLU A 36 4.71 2.62 4.08
C GLU A 36 4.39 1.15 4.39
N VAL A 37 4.24 0.33 3.35
CA VAL A 37 3.98 -1.11 3.44
C VAL A 37 5.14 -1.90 2.83
N SER A 38 5.36 -3.10 3.35
CA SER A 38 6.33 -4.01 2.75
C SER A 38 5.74 -4.73 1.55
N ALA A 39 6.55 -5.06 0.55
CA ALA A 39 6.10 -5.80 -0.63
C ALA A 39 5.40 -7.14 -0.29
N PRO A 40 5.84 -7.94 0.71
CA PRO A 40 5.11 -9.14 1.14
C PRO A 40 3.73 -8.87 1.76
N THR A 41 3.42 -7.63 2.15
CA THR A 41 2.08 -7.23 2.63
C THR A 41 1.19 -6.75 1.49
N TYR A 42 1.80 -6.42 0.35
CA TYR A 42 1.10 -5.94 -0.84
C TYR A 42 0.62 -7.08 -1.74
N TYR A 43 1.41 -8.16 -1.83
CA TYR A 43 1.02 -9.44 -2.44
C TYR A 43 0.23 -10.31 -1.45
#